data_AF-A0A510XAH5-F1
#
_entry.id   AF-A0A510XAH5-F1
#
_cell.length_a   1.000
_cell.length_b   1.000
_cell.length_c   1.000
_cell.angle_alpha   90.00
_cell.angle_beta   90.00
_cell.angle_gamma   90.00
#
_symmetry.space_group_name_H-M   'P 1'
#
loop_
_entity.id
_entity.type
_entity.pdbx_description
1 polymer ?
#
loop_
_entity_poly.entity_id
_entity_poly.type
_entity_poly.pdbx_seq_one_letter_code
_entity_poly.pdbx_strand_id
1 'polypeptide(L)'
;MADRYYSNADEGQRFQPGTTVEAGAVDQKFDEVTAGFQQVAIDTDRSLKLPAGEGPQELDATALQRRNRAVGFDAEGNLVLMAGFGWRGDWATATDYALNEVFRDPASKNLYVVLKAHTSATIASDLTAGNIELAISVAEIEAAKVAAIEAAGNAAASEEGAAESEASARAAASFKGLWSSLTGALAKPASVKHSGEYWELLNDLPDVAASEPGVSGDWTSKTVLTGSATGPIDMAGHPLTAAAFSAGRYDLASAVGTDTLDLAQQQVFRIDASVNRTLAFANAPGANRAMVIVVRLVGSAGAVTWPAGIAWSEGTAPELRTSWTAVTLLWDGIDWRGFVSGGEDL
;
A
#
# COMPACT_ATOMS: atom_id res chain seq x y z
N MET A 1 -22.33 -60.27 -21.80
CA MET A 1 -21.72 -59.20 -22.64
C MET A 1 -21.67 -59.74 -24.04
N ALA A 2 -22.11 -59.00 -25.06
CA ALA A 2 -21.84 -59.41 -26.45
C ALA A 2 -20.31 -59.40 -26.66
N ASP A 3 -19.77 -60.40 -27.36
CA ASP A 3 -18.35 -60.41 -27.68
C ASP A 3 -18.00 -59.16 -28.49
N ARG A 4 -17.15 -58.30 -27.92
CA ARG A 4 -16.88 -56.96 -28.44
C ARG A 4 -15.98 -56.97 -29.69
N TYR A 5 -15.23 -58.05 -29.92
CA TYR A 5 -14.17 -58.11 -30.93
C TYR A 5 -14.37 -59.19 -32.01
N TYR A 6 -14.95 -60.34 -31.66
CA TYR A 6 -15.31 -61.40 -32.60
C TYR A 6 -16.37 -62.31 -31.96
N SER A 7 -17.40 -62.71 -32.71
CA SER A 7 -18.42 -63.63 -32.21
C SER A 7 -18.64 -64.76 -33.21
N ASN A 8 -18.63 -66.00 -32.71
CA ASN A 8 -19.04 -67.18 -33.46
C ASN A 8 -20.32 -67.81 -32.85
N ALA A 9 -21.14 -66.99 -32.17
CA ALA A 9 -22.32 -67.45 -31.45
C ALA A 9 -23.53 -67.73 -32.35
N ASP A 10 -23.57 -67.16 -33.55
CA ASP A 10 -24.64 -67.42 -34.52
C ASP A 10 -24.48 -68.81 -35.13
N GLU A 11 -25.34 -69.75 -34.72
CA GLU A 11 -25.35 -71.13 -35.21
C GLU A 11 -25.59 -71.23 -36.72
N GLY A 12 -26.25 -70.25 -37.34
CA GLY A 12 -26.43 -70.17 -38.78
C GLY A 12 -25.16 -69.85 -39.57
N GLN A 13 -24.12 -69.36 -38.88
CA GLN A 13 -22.83 -68.98 -39.47
C GLN A 13 -21.68 -69.93 -39.07
N ARG A 14 -21.96 -70.92 -38.22
CA ARG A 14 -20.97 -71.90 -37.76
C ARG A 14 -20.86 -73.04 -38.77
N PHE A 15 -19.63 -73.49 -38.99
CA PHE A 15 -19.39 -74.74 -39.71
C PHE A 15 -19.99 -75.92 -38.94
N GLN A 16 -20.76 -76.75 -39.65
CA GLN A 16 -21.42 -77.89 -39.05
C GLN A 16 -20.46 -79.08 -39.01
N PRO A 17 -20.31 -79.77 -37.86
CA PRO A 17 -19.45 -80.94 -37.75
C PRO A 17 -19.81 -82.01 -38.79
N GLY A 18 -18.80 -82.57 -39.45
CA GLY A 18 -18.98 -83.63 -40.45
C GLY A 18 -19.47 -83.16 -41.82
N THR A 19 -19.56 -81.85 -42.07
CA THR A 19 -19.89 -81.28 -43.38
C THR A 19 -18.64 -80.76 -44.11
N THR A 20 -18.63 -80.81 -45.44
CA THR A 20 -17.61 -80.16 -46.26
C THR A 20 -17.88 -78.66 -46.35
N VAL A 21 -16.83 -77.84 -46.28
CA VAL A 21 -16.91 -76.38 -46.37
C VAL A 21 -16.09 -75.87 -47.54
N GLU A 22 -16.51 -74.76 -48.15
CA GLU A 22 -15.74 -74.10 -49.20
C GLU A 22 -14.55 -73.33 -48.59
N ALA A 23 -13.40 -73.35 -49.28
CA ALA A 23 -12.20 -72.66 -48.82
C ALA A 23 -12.43 -71.16 -48.56
N GLY A 24 -13.18 -70.48 -49.43
CA GLY A 24 -13.50 -69.05 -49.26
C GLY A 24 -14.32 -68.74 -48.01
N ALA A 25 -15.18 -69.66 -47.56
CA ALA A 25 -15.94 -69.48 -46.32
C ALA A 25 -15.02 -69.61 -45.09
N VAL A 26 -14.02 -70.49 -45.17
CA VAL A 26 -12.99 -70.65 -44.13
C VAL A 26 -12.09 -69.41 -44.07
N ASP A 27 -11.63 -68.92 -45.21
CA ASP A 27 -10.82 -67.70 -45.31
C ASP A 27 -11.57 -66.50 -44.73
N GLN A 28 -12.85 -66.34 -45.06
CA GLN A 28 -13.70 -65.29 -44.49
C GLN A 28 -13.77 -65.35 -42.96
N LYS A 29 -13.89 -66.55 -42.37
CA LYS A 29 -13.89 -66.70 -40.90
C LYS A 29 -12.53 -66.33 -40.29
N PHE A 30 -11.42 -66.63 -40.97
CA PHE A 30 -10.09 -66.21 -40.52
C PHE A 30 -9.86 -64.70 -40.68
N ASP A 31 -10.42 -64.08 -41.73
CA ASP A 31 -10.40 -62.63 -41.91
C ASP A 31 -11.19 -61.91 -40.81
N GLU A 32 -12.37 -62.43 -40.42
CA GLU A 32 -13.15 -61.91 -39.30
C GLU A 32 -12.37 -61.97 -37.97
N VAL A 33 -11.66 -63.08 -37.71
CA VAL A 33 -10.80 -63.23 -36.53
C VAL A 33 -9.63 -62.24 -36.59
N THR A 34 -9.01 -62.08 -37.76
CA THR A 34 -7.90 -61.14 -37.97
C THR A 34 -8.34 -59.70 -37.75
N ALA A 35 -9.51 -59.32 -38.26
CA ALA A 35 -10.12 -58.02 -38.01
C ALA A 35 -10.40 -57.81 -36.52
N GLY A 36 -10.87 -58.84 -35.81
CA GLY A 36 -11.03 -58.80 -34.36
C GLY A 36 -9.72 -58.50 -33.62
N PHE A 37 -8.63 -59.18 -33.97
CA PHE A 37 -7.30 -58.89 -33.40
C PHE A 37 -6.78 -57.49 -33.73
N GLN A 38 -7.04 -56.98 -34.94
CA GLN A 38 -6.69 -55.60 -35.31
C GLN A 38 -7.45 -54.58 -34.45
N GLN A 39 -8.74 -54.81 -34.17
CA GLN A 39 -9.52 -53.94 -33.28
C GLN A 39 -8.99 -53.99 -31.83
N VAL A 40 -8.62 -55.17 -31.33
CA VAL A 40 -7.96 -55.31 -30.03
C VAL A 40 -6.64 -54.52 -29.99
N ALA A 41 -5.84 -54.57 -31.05
CA ALA A 41 -4.60 -53.80 -31.14
C ALA A 41 -4.87 -52.29 -31.10
N ILE A 42 -5.87 -51.79 -31.84
CA ILE A 42 -6.24 -50.37 -31.84
C ILE A 42 -6.72 -49.91 -30.45
N ASP A 43 -7.59 -50.68 -29.80
CA ASP A 43 -8.06 -50.38 -28.44
C ASP A 43 -6.89 -50.40 -27.44
N THR A 44 -5.99 -51.37 -27.60
CA THR A 44 -4.76 -51.48 -26.82
C THR A 44 -3.89 -50.25 -27.04
N ASP A 45 -3.66 -49.79 -28.27
CA ASP A 45 -2.83 -48.60 -28.56
C ASP A 45 -3.45 -47.30 -28.01
N ARG A 46 -4.78 -47.24 -27.88
CA ARG A 46 -5.51 -46.09 -27.32
C ARG A 46 -5.67 -46.13 -25.80
N SER A 47 -5.37 -47.26 -25.17
CA SER A 47 -5.48 -47.42 -23.72
C SER A 47 -4.34 -46.71 -22.97
N LEU A 48 -4.61 -46.31 -21.73
CA LEU A 48 -3.57 -45.86 -20.80
C LEU A 48 -2.67 -47.04 -20.43
N LYS A 49 -1.36 -46.88 -20.60
CA LYS A 49 -0.35 -47.92 -20.30
C LYS A 49 0.26 -47.69 -18.93
N LEU A 50 0.28 -48.75 -18.12
CA LEU A 50 0.93 -48.77 -16.83
C LEU A 50 2.01 -49.87 -16.83
N PRO A 51 3.05 -49.74 -16.00
CA PRO A 51 4.01 -50.82 -15.80
C PRO A 51 3.32 -52.12 -15.36
N ALA A 52 3.89 -53.27 -15.75
CA ALA A 52 3.41 -54.55 -15.26
C ALA A 52 3.64 -54.65 -13.75
N GLY A 53 2.56 -54.88 -12.99
CA GLY A 53 2.58 -55.00 -11.53
C GLY A 53 1.86 -56.26 -11.05
N GLU A 54 1.85 -56.45 -9.74
CA GLU A 54 1.17 -57.57 -9.06
C GLU A 54 -0.33 -57.26 -8.95
N GLY A 55 -1.09 -57.54 -10.01
CA GLY A 55 -2.56 -57.49 -10.02
C GLY A 55 -3.19 -56.39 -10.89
N PRO A 56 -4.54 -56.34 -10.94
CA PRO A 56 -5.28 -55.38 -11.75
C PRO A 56 -5.07 -53.95 -11.25
N GLN A 57 -4.81 -53.02 -12.17
CA GLN A 57 -4.76 -51.59 -11.90
C GLN A 57 -6.14 -50.99 -12.23
N GLU A 58 -7.04 -50.93 -11.26
CA GLU A 58 -8.42 -50.47 -11.45
C GLU A 58 -8.75 -49.24 -10.59
N LEU A 59 -9.51 -48.31 -11.17
CA LEU A 59 -10.17 -47.24 -10.43
C LEU A 59 -11.57 -47.68 -10.02
N ASP A 60 -11.71 -48.28 -8.83
CA ASP A 60 -12.99 -48.72 -8.27
C ASP A 60 -13.79 -47.51 -7.71
N ALA A 61 -14.36 -46.72 -8.62
CA ALA A 61 -15.09 -45.51 -8.28
C ALA A 61 -16.32 -45.29 -9.17
N THR A 62 -17.44 -44.93 -8.54
CA THR A 62 -18.68 -44.56 -9.23
C THR A 62 -18.50 -43.32 -10.11
N ALA A 63 -19.40 -43.13 -11.07
CA ALA A 63 -19.40 -41.93 -11.92
C ALA A 63 -19.47 -40.62 -11.10
N LEU A 64 -20.17 -40.64 -9.96
CA LEU A 64 -20.27 -39.48 -9.07
C LEU A 64 -18.92 -39.15 -8.42
N GLN A 65 -18.18 -40.16 -7.96
CA GLN A 65 -16.86 -40.00 -7.37
C GLN A 65 -15.81 -39.54 -8.39
N ARG A 66 -15.96 -39.91 -9.67
CA ARG A 66 -15.05 -39.52 -10.75
C ARG A 66 -15.27 -38.11 -11.29
N ARG A 67 -16.40 -37.47 -11.01
CA ARG A 67 -16.74 -36.15 -11.57
C ARG A 67 -15.73 -35.08 -11.14
N ASN A 68 -15.18 -34.35 -12.11
CA ASN A 68 -14.19 -33.28 -11.93
C ASN A 68 -12.91 -33.69 -11.18
N ARG A 69 -12.56 -34.98 -11.24
CA ARG A 69 -11.33 -35.52 -10.66
C ARG A 69 -10.29 -35.78 -11.74
N ALA A 70 -9.02 -35.60 -11.38
CA ALA A 70 -7.91 -36.03 -12.20
C ALA A 70 -7.54 -37.48 -11.85
N VAL A 71 -6.99 -38.23 -12.81
CA VAL A 71 -6.36 -39.53 -12.54
C VAL A 71 -4.89 -39.26 -12.23
N GLY A 72 -4.40 -39.80 -11.12
CA GLY A 72 -3.00 -39.67 -10.70
C GLY A 72 -2.53 -40.89 -9.90
N PHE A 73 -1.40 -40.73 -9.21
CA PHE A 73 -0.80 -41.78 -8.39
C PHE A 73 -0.64 -41.29 -6.95
N ASP A 74 -0.90 -42.16 -5.97
CA ASP A 74 -0.63 -41.88 -4.56
C ASP A 74 0.88 -42.01 -4.24
N ALA A 75 1.26 -41.83 -2.97
CA ALA A 75 2.66 -41.89 -2.53
C ALA A 75 3.27 -43.30 -2.71
N GLU A 76 2.42 -44.32 -2.76
CA GLU A 76 2.76 -45.72 -2.96
C GLU A 76 2.75 -46.13 -4.45
N GLY A 77 2.35 -45.23 -5.34
CA GLY A 77 2.33 -45.44 -6.79
C GLY A 77 1.08 -46.13 -7.33
N ASN A 78 0.00 -46.25 -6.55
CA ASN A 78 -1.27 -46.82 -7.00
C ASN A 78 -2.10 -45.76 -7.73
N LEU A 79 -2.89 -46.18 -8.72
CA LEU A 79 -3.84 -45.30 -9.40
C LEU A 79 -4.92 -44.79 -8.43
N VAL A 80 -5.08 -43.47 -8.38
CA VAL A 80 -6.05 -42.79 -7.51
C VAL A 80 -6.74 -41.64 -8.25
N LEU A 81 -7.96 -41.32 -7.85
CA LEU A 81 -8.62 -40.07 -8.23
C LEU A 81 -8.08 -38.93 -7.38
N MET A 82 -7.30 -38.05 -7.98
CA MET A 82 -6.83 -36.83 -7.33
C MET A 82 -7.93 -35.77 -7.33
N ALA A 83 -8.09 -35.09 -6.19
CA ALA A 83 -8.89 -33.87 -6.14
C ALA A 83 -8.12 -32.75 -6.85
N GLY A 84 -8.81 -31.96 -7.68
CA GLY A 84 -8.29 -30.66 -8.09
C GLY A 84 -8.20 -29.71 -6.88
N PHE A 85 -7.71 -28.48 -7.08
CA PHE A 85 -7.65 -27.52 -5.98
C PHE A 85 -9.05 -27.21 -5.43
N GLY A 86 -9.27 -27.49 -4.15
CA GLY A 86 -10.54 -27.26 -3.47
C GLY A 86 -10.45 -26.05 -2.53
N TRP A 87 -11.34 -25.06 -2.67
CA TRP A 87 -11.37 -23.95 -1.73
C TRP A 87 -12.02 -24.37 -0.40
N ARG A 88 -11.27 -24.23 0.71
CA ARG A 88 -11.70 -24.65 2.04
C ARG A 88 -12.25 -23.52 2.90
N GLY A 89 -11.80 -22.28 2.68
CA GLY A 89 -12.12 -21.12 3.51
C GLY A 89 -10.98 -20.74 4.44
N ASP A 90 -11.31 -20.28 5.65
CA ASP A 90 -10.31 -19.87 6.64
C ASP A 90 -9.69 -21.08 7.36
N TRP A 91 -8.42 -20.96 7.73
CA TRP A 91 -7.70 -21.96 8.53
C TRP A 91 -8.37 -22.16 9.89
N ALA A 92 -8.60 -23.41 10.26
CA ALA A 92 -9.05 -23.83 11.58
C ALA A 92 -8.15 -24.96 12.08
N THR A 93 -7.83 -24.97 13.38
CA THR A 93 -7.04 -26.03 14.03
C THR A 93 -7.91 -27.26 14.32
N ALA A 94 -7.27 -28.41 14.58
CA ALA A 94 -7.92 -29.68 14.90
C ALA A 94 -9.02 -30.08 13.88
N THR A 95 -8.81 -29.73 12.62
CA THR A 95 -9.77 -29.91 11.53
C THR A 95 -9.10 -30.73 10.44
N ASP A 96 -9.83 -31.66 9.83
CA ASP A 96 -9.29 -32.44 8.72
C ASP A 96 -9.22 -31.60 7.44
N TYR A 97 -8.04 -31.61 6.83
CA TYR A 97 -7.75 -31.01 5.53
C TYR A 97 -7.32 -32.09 4.55
N ALA A 98 -7.89 -32.05 3.35
CA ALA A 98 -7.58 -33.01 2.29
C ALA A 98 -6.45 -32.49 1.39
N LEU A 99 -5.77 -33.41 0.70
CA LEU A 99 -4.77 -33.08 -0.32
C LEU A 99 -5.34 -32.10 -1.36
N ASN A 100 -4.55 -31.10 -1.75
CA ASN A 100 -4.88 -30.04 -2.70
C ASN A 100 -5.99 -29.07 -2.24
N GLU A 101 -6.38 -29.07 -0.96
CA GLU A 101 -7.21 -27.98 -0.46
C GLU A 101 -6.39 -26.68 -0.35
N VAL A 102 -7.05 -25.56 -0.64
CA VAL A 102 -6.51 -24.21 -0.53
C VAL A 102 -7.31 -23.49 0.56
N PHE A 103 -6.60 -22.83 1.47
CA PHE A 103 -7.21 -22.08 2.57
C PHE A 103 -6.51 -20.73 2.76
N ARG A 104 -7.18 -19.84 3.46
CA ARG A 104 -6.64 -18.55 3.89
C ARG A 104 -6.27 -18.61 5.36
N ASP A 105 -5.09 -18.10 5.71
CA ASP A 105 -4.80 -17.77 7.10
C ASP A 105 -5.62 -16.54 7.53
N PRO A 106 -6.54 -16.64 8.51
CA PRO A 106 -7.31 -15.49 8.94
C PRO A 106 -6.47 -14.36 9.53
N ALA A 107 -5.24 -14.63 10.02
CA ALA A 107 -4.35 -13.62 10.56
C ALA A 107 -3.59 -12.87 9.45
N SER A 108 -2.74 -13.56 8.69
CA SER A 108 -1.91 -12.93 7.65
C SER A 108 -2.63 -12.69 6.33
N LYS A 109 -3.82 -13.28 6.13
CA LYS A 109 -4.55 -13.33 4.85
C LYS A 109 -3.82 -14.07 3.72
N ASN A 110 -2.65 -14.66 3.99
CA ASN A 110 -1.92 -15.50 3.06
C ASN A 110 -2.77 -16.71 2.64
N LEU A 111 -2.51 -17.19 1.41
CA LEU A 111 -3.12 -18.40 0.90
C LEU A 111 -2.11 -19.53 0.94
N TYR A 112 -2.56 -20.68 1.46
CA TYR A 112 -1.77 -21.89 1.58
C TYR A 112 -2.46 -23.03 0.84
N VAL A 113 -1.65 -23.98 0.39
CA VAL A 113 -2.11 -25.23 -0.24
C VAL A 113 -1.70 -26.43 0.62
N VAL A 114 -2.58 -27.41 0.73
CA VAL A 114 -2.34 -28.65 1.47
C VAL A 114 -1.64 -29.65 0.56
N LEU A 115 -0.43 -30.06 0.95
CA LEU A 115 0.39 -31.03 0.23
C LEU A 115 0.23 -32.47 0.75
N LYS A 116 -0.29 -32.63 1.97
CA LYS A 116 -0.57 -33.95 2.58
C LYS A 116 -1.87 -33.87 3.38
N ALA A 117 -2.73 -34.87 3.25
CA ALA A 117 -3.92 -34.95 4.09
C ALA A 117 -3.50 -35.11 5.57
N HIS A 118 -4.03 -34.27 6.45
CA HIS A 118 -3.70 -34.26 7.88
C HIS A 118 -4.82 -33.60 8.69
N THR A 119 -4.84 -33.84 9.99
CA THR A 119 -5.61 -33.03 10.94
C THR A 119 -4.75 -31.84 11.34
N SER A 120 -5.26 -30.63 11.10
CA SER A 120 -4.52 -29.38 11.25
C SER A 120 -4.03 -29.12 12.68
N ALA A 121 -2.80 -28.62 12.79
CA ALA A 121 -2.23 -28.03 13.98
C ALA A 121 -2.11 -26.51 13.77
N THR A 122 -1.02 -25.90 14.24
CA THR A 122 -0.73 -24.51 13.88
C THR A 122 -0.13 -24.45 12.47
N ILE A 123 -0.37 -23.36 11.74
CA ILE A 123 0.20 -23.15 10.39
C ILE A 123 1.72 -23.34 10.41
N ALA A 124 2.42 -22.82 11.43
CA ALA A 124 3.87 -22.96 11.54
C ALA A 124 4.32 -24.42 11.71
N SER A 125 3.58 -25.20 12.51
CA SER A 125 3.84 -26.63 12.69
C SER A 125 3.60 -27.41 11.40
N ASP A 126 2.49 -27.16 10.72
CA ASP A 126 2.14 -27.87 9.48
C ASP A 126 3.04 -27.49 8.31
N LEU A 127 3.53 -26.25 8.26
CA LEU A 127 4.53 -25.81 7.29
C LEU A 127 5.87 -26.53 7.52
N THR A 128 6.29 -26.65 8.78
CA THR A 128 7.52 -27.36 9.15
C THR A 128 7.44 -28.86 8.88
N ALA A 129 6.26 -29.45 9.06
CA ALA A 129 5.99 -30.87 8.75
C ALA A 129 5.88 -31.14 7.23
N GLY A 130 5.85 -30.10 6.40
CA GLY A 130 5.60 -30.21 4.97
C GLY A 130 4.19 -30.74 4.65
N ASN A 131 3.23 -30.44 5.52
CA ASN A 131 1.82 -30.75 5.31
C ASN A 131 1.14 -29.70 4.42
N ILE A 132 1.63 -28.45 4.49
CA ILE A 132 1.14 -27.30 3.73
C ILE A 132 2.31 -26.54 3.12
N GLU A 133 2.02 -25.70 2.12
CA GLU A 133 2.97 -24.77 1.51
C GLU A 133 2.30 -23.41 1.28
N LEU A 134 3.09 -22.33 1.40
CA LEU A 134 2.64 -20.98 1.11
C LEU A 134 2.49 -20.82 -0.41
N ALA A 135 1.26 -20.60 -0.87
CA ALA A 135 0.97 -20.37 -2.28
C ALA A 135 1.06 -18.88 -2.64
N ILE A 136 0.51 -18.02 -1.78
CA ILE A 136 0.49 -16.56 -2.00
C ILE A 136 0.76 -15.83 -0.68
N SER A 137 1.81 -15.01 -0.68
CA SER A 137 2.13 -14.07 0.40
C SER A 137 1.45 -12.73 0.16
N VAL A 138 0.49 -12.35 1.01
CA VAL A 138 -0.17 -11.03 0.96
C VAL A 138 0.81 -9.92 1.30
N ALA A 139 1.69 -10.14 2.29
CA ALA A 139 2.68 -9.15 2.68
C ALA A 139 3.64 -8.78 1.54
N GLU A 140 4.07 -9.76 0.73
CA GLU A 140 4.92 -9.50 -0.44
C GLU A 140 4.16 -8.73 -1.53
N ILE A 141 2.88 -9.04 -1.75
CA ILE A 141 2.03 -8.31 -2.70
C ILE A 141 1.82 -6.86 -2.25
N GLU A 142 1.55 -6.65 -0.96
CA GLU A 142 1.37 -5.31 -0.40
C GLU A 142 2.66 -4.50 -0.46
N ALA A 143 3.81 -5.11 -0.16
CA ALA A 143 5.12 -4.48 -0.31
C ALA A 143 5.40 -4.10 -1.77
N ALA A 144 5.13 -4.99 -2.72
CA ALA A 144 5.29 -4.73 -4.15
C ALA A 144 4.38 -3.59 -4.63
N LYS A 145 3.14 -3.52 -4.12
CA LYS A 145 2.20 -2.42 -4.40
C LYS A 145 2.75 -1.08 -3.90
N VAL A 146 3.28 -1.03 -2.68
CA VAL A 146 3.88 0.19 -2.12
C VAL A 146 5.08 0.63 -2.95
N ALA A 147 5.99 -0.30 -3.28
CA ALA A 147 7.15 0.00 -4.11
C ALA A 147 6.76 0.53 -5.51
N ALA A 148 5.68 0.03 -6.10
CA ALA A 148 5.16 0.53 -7.37
C ALA A 148 4.62 1.97 -7.26
N ILE A 149 3.96 2.32 -6.14
CA ILE A 149 3.49 3.68 -5.87
C ILE A 149 4.68 4.64 -5.70
N GLU A 150 5.69 4.24 -4.94
CA GLU A 150 6.92 5.02 -4.76
C GLU A 150 7.66 5.24 -6.08
N ALA A 151 7.77 4.19 -6.91
CA ALA A 151 8.39 4.30 -8.24
C ALA A 151 7.64 5.29 -9.15
N ALA A 152 6.31 5.31 -9.09
CA ALA A 152 5.50 6.29 -9.83
C ALA A 152 5.73 7.73 -9.32
N GLY A 153 5.82 7.92 -8.00
CA GLY A 153 6.15 9.22 -7.40
C GLY A 153 7.54 9.72 -7.81
N ASN A 154 8.55 8.83 -7.79
CA ASN A 154 9.91 9.15 -8.22
C ASN A 154 9.98 9.53 -9.70
N ALA A 155 9.19 8.87 -10.55
CA ALA A 155 9.11 9.22 -11.97
C ALA A 155 8.52 10.63 -12.18
N ALA A 156 7.46 10.97 -11.45
CA ALA A 156 6.86 12.32 -11.50
C ALA A 156 7.85 13.39 -11.00
N ALA A 157 8.53 13.16 -9.89
CA ALA A 157 9.56 14.09 -9.39
C ALA A 157 10.74 14.24 -10.38
N SER A 158 11.10 13.17 -11.09
CA SER A 158 12.13 13.22 -12.14
C SER A 158 11.68 14.06 -13.36
N GLU A 159 10.40 14.04 -13.71
CA GLU A 159 9.82 14.90 -14.76
C GLU A 159 9.86 16.38 -14.35
N GLU A 160 9.45 16.69 -13.11
CA GLU A 160 9.53 18.04 -12.56
C GLU A 160 10.97 18.56 -12.52
N GLY A 161 11.91 17.76 -12.00
CA GLY A 161 13.33 18.12 -11.96
C GLY A 161 13.96 18.32 -13.35
N ALA A 162 13.50 17.57 -14.36
CA ALA A 162 13.92 17.77 -15.75
C ALA A 162 13.40 19.11 -16.31
N ALA A 163 12.14 19.46 -16.04
CA ALA A 163 11.56 20.74 -16.46
C ALA A 163 12.26 21.94 -15.79
N GLU A 164 12.60 21.84 -14.49
CA GLU A 164 13.37 22.87 -13.78
C GLU A 164 14.80 23.02 -14.35
N SER A 165 15.45 21.90 -14.66
CA SER A 165 16.78 21.88 -15.28
C SER A 165 16.75 22.53 -16.67
N GLU A 166 15.72 22.25 -17.47
CA GLU A 166 15.50 22.89 -18.77
C GLU A 166 15.33 24.40 -18.63
N ALA A 167 14.47 24.86 -17.72
CA ALA A 167 14.23 26.28 -17.48
C ALA A 167 15.49 27.01 -16.98
N SER A 168 16.34 26.33 -16.21
CA SER A 168 17.62 26.87 -15.75
C SER A 168 18.65 26.94 -16.89
N ALA A 169 18.73 25.92 -17.73
CA ALA A 169 19.61 25.90 -18.90
C ALA A 169 19.22 26.97 -19.94
N ARG A 170 17.92 27.16 -20.23
CA ARG A 170 17.42 28.23 -21.10
C ARG A 170 17.81 29.61 -20.57
N ALA A 171 17.59 29.85 -19.28
CA ALA A 171 17.91 31.14 -18.65
C ALA A 171 19.42 31.46 -18.70
N ALA A 172 20.28 30.46 -18.47
CA ALA A 172 21.73 30.62 -18.53
C ALA A 172 22.24 30.84 -19.96
N ALA A 173 21.72 30.08 -20.94
CA ALA A 173 22.10 30.22 -22.35
C ALA A 173 21.71 31.60 -22.94
N SER A 174 20.67 32.22 -22.37
CA SER A 174 20.12 33.50 -22.81
C SER A 174 20.65 34.71 -22.05
N PHE A 175 21.51 34.54 -21.05
CA PHE A 175 21.95 35.65 -20.20
C PHE A 175 22.87 36.64 -20.93
N LYS A 176 22.47 37.91 -20.96
CA LYS A 176 23.18 39.00 -21.64
C LYS A 176 23.95 39.92 -20.71
N GLY A 177 23.80 39.79 -19.39
CA GLY A 177 24.49 40.62 -18.40
C GLY A 177 23.56 41.56 -17.64
N LEU A 178 24.12 42.64 -17.08
CA LEU A 178 23.35 43.67 -16.35
C LEU A 178 22.53 44.50 -17.34
N TRP A 179 21.22 44.67 -17.10
CA TRP A 179 20.34 45.44 -17.98
C TRP A 179 20.87 46.85 -18.25
N SER A 180 21.34 47.53 -17.19
CA SER A 180 21.87 48.90 -17.26
C SER A 180 23.12 49.06 -18.14
N SER A 181 23.73 47.96 -18.58
CA SER A 181 24.91 47.96 -19.46
C SER A 181 24.57 47.65 -20.92
N LEU A 182 23.30 47.38 -21.23
CA LEU A 182 22.86 46.96 -22.56
C LEU A 182 22.10 48.10 -23.26
N THR A 183 22.29 48.20 -24.58
CA THR A 183 21.61 49.16 -25.45
C THR A 183 21.37 48.53 -26.82
N GLY A 184 20.35 48.99 -27.53
CA GLY A 184 20.03 48.51 -28.87
C GLY A 184 19.15 47.27 -28.87
N ALA A 185 18.90 46.73 -30.06
CA ALA A 185 17.91 45.67 -30.25
C ALA A 185 18.27 44.40 -29.49
N LEU A 186 17.28 43.82 -28.81
CA LEU A 186 17.42 42.57 -28.09
C LEU A 186 16.29 41.62 -28.47
N ALA A 187 16.66 40.50 -29.09
CA ALA A 187 15.73 39.47 -29.53
C ALA A 187 15.73 38.27 -28.57
N LYS A 188 14.61 37.56 -28.55
CA LYS A 188 14.41 36.33 -27.79
C LYS A 188 15.25 35.19 -28.37
N PRO A 189 15.74 34.25 -27.54
CA PRO A 189 15.61 34.21 -26.08
C PRO A 189 16.74 35.00 -25.39
N ALA A 190 16.40 35.90 -24.46
CA ALA A 190 17.36 36.73 -23.72
C ALA A 190 16.95 36.90 -22.24
N SER A 191 17.93 36.95 -21.33
CA SER A 191 17.73 37.25 -19.92
C SER A 191 18.76 38.28 -19.43
N VAL A 192 18.39 39.11 -18.45
CA VAL A 192 19.22 40.20 -17.92
C VAL A 192 19.10 40.27 -16.39
N LYS A 193 20.08 40.90 -15.72
CA LYS A 193 20.02 41.16 -14.27
C LYS A 193 19.73 42.64 -14.02
N HIS A 194 18.69 42.92 -13.23
CA HIS A 194 18.30 44.29 -12.84
C HIS A 194 17.79 44.31 -11.40
N SER A 195 18.25 45.27 -10.60
CA SER A 195 17.83 45.46 -9.20
C SER A 195 17.94 44.21 -8.30
N GLY A 196 18.93 43.37 -8.55
CA GLY A 196 19.19 42.14 -7.77
C GLY A 196 18.54 40.87 -8.31
N GLU A 197 17.53 41.01 -9.18
CA GLU A 197 16.75 39.90 -9.73
C GLU A 197 17.13 39.57 -11.18
N TYR A 198 16.86 38.34 -11.60
CA TYR A 198 16.99 37.91 -12.99
C TYR A 198 15.64 38.07 -13.71
N TRP A 199 15.70 38.64 -14.91
CA TRP A 199 14.54 38.93 -15.73
C TRP A 199 14.65 38.23 -17.08
N GLU A 200 13.58 37.58 -17.52
CA GLU A 200 13.48 36.93 -18.82
C GLU A 200 12.65 37.78 -19.78
N LEU A 201 13.14 37.91 -21.02
CA LEU A 201 12.52 38.71 -22.06
C LEU A 201 11.37 37.96 -22.74
N LEU A 202 10.17 38.56 -22.74
CA LEU A 202 8.94 38.01 -23.31
C LEU A 202 8.66 38.47 -24.76
N ASN A 203 9.22 39.61 -25.17
CA ASN A 203 9.04 40.19 -26.51
C ASN A 203 10.36 40.66 -27.13
N ASP A 204 10.47 40.64 -28.47
CA ASP A 204 11.64 41.23 -29.13
C ASP A 204 11.61 42.75 -28.98
N LEU A 205 12.71 43.33 -28.51
CA LEU A 205 12.83 44.77 -28.27
C LEU A 205 13.68 45.43 -29.36
N PRO A 206 13.22 46.53 -29.97
CA PRO A 206 14.04 47.32 -30.88
C PRO A 206 15.15 48.08 -30.13
N ASP A 207 14.95 48.38 -28.85
CA ASP A 207 15.98 48.88 -27.94
C ASP A 207 15.70 48.40 -26.50
N VAL A 208 16.62 47.62 -25.94
CA VAL A 208 16.52 47.09 -24.57
C VAL A 208 16.56 48.18 -23.49
N ALA A 209 17.24 49.31 -23.75
CA ALA A 209 17.34 50.40 -22.78
C ALA A 209 16.01 51.17 -22.62
N ALA A 210 15.10 51.05 -23.59
CA ALA A 210 13.79 51.69 -23.56
C ALA A 210 12.72 50.86 -22.82
N SER A 211 13.05 49.62 -22.43
CA SER A 211 12.12 48.71 -21.74
C SER A 211 12.77 48.20 -20.46
N GLU A 212 12.41 48.80 -19.33
CA GLU A 212 12.99 48.51 -18.02
C GLU A 212 12.33 47.29 -17.35
N PRO A 213 13.12 46.27 -16.94
CA PRO A 213 12.62 45.11 -16.21
C PRO A 213 11.91 45.49 -14.91
N GLY A 214 10.70 44.97 -14.70
CA GLY A 214 9.86 45.30 -13.54
C GLY A 214 9.00 46.55 -13.70
N VAL A 215 9.17 47.30 -14.78
CA VAL A 215 8.34 48.46 -15.14
C VAL A 215 7.53 48.19 -16.41
N SER A 216 8.15 47.61 -17.44
CA SER A 216 7.47 47.23 -18.68
C SER A 216 6.96 45.78 -18.64
N GLY A 217 5.92 45.48 -19.42
CA GLY A 217 5.37 44.12 -19.57
C GLY A 217 6.18 43.19 -20.47
N ASP A 218 7.34 43.65 -20.95
CA ASP A 218 8.24 42.85 -21.81
C ASP A 218 9.12 41.89 -21.01
N TRP A 219 9.10 41.98 -19.68
CA TRP A 219 9.94 41.19 -18.80
C TRP A 219 9.12 40.44 -17.77
N THR A 220 9.51 39.21 -17.49
CA THR A 220 9.03 38.48 -16.32
C THR A 220 10.17 38.28 -15.33
N SER A 221 9.92 38.55 -14.05
CA SER A 221 10.89 38.27 -12.98
C SER A 221 10.96 36.77 -12.79
N LYS A 222 12.13 36.18 -12.98
CA LYS A 222 12.41 34.85 -12.46
C LYS A 222 12.76 35.00 -10.99
N THR A 223 11.73 35.25 -10.17
CA THR A 223 11.89 35.21 -8.72
C THR A 223 12.35 33.80 -8.35
N VAL A 224 13.38 33.71 -7.49
CA VAL A 224 13.74 32.51 -6.71
C VAL A 224 12.45 31.79 -6.30
N LEU A 225 12.40 30.45 -6.33
CA LEU A 225 11.23 29.64 -6.01
C LEU A 225 10.53 30.06 -4.70
N THR A 226 9.69 31.09 -4.74
CA THR A 226 8.78 31.47 -3.67
C THR A 226 7.46 30.84 -4.02
N GLY A 227 7.38 29.53 -3.78
CA GLY A 227 6.10 28.85 -3.75
C GLY A 227 5.31 29.39 -2.56
N SER A 228 4.27 30.19 -2.81
CA SER A 228 3.23 30.38 -1.80
C SER A 228 2.39 29.10 -1.78
N ALA A 229 2.68 28.20 -0.85
CA ALA A 229 1.77 27.11 -0.57
C ALA A 229 0.52 27.69 0.11
N THR A 230 -0.62 27.59 -0.56
CA THR A 230 -1.94 27.90 0.04
C THR A 230 -2.52 26.71 0.80
N GLY A 231 -1.71 25.66 1.03
CA GLY A 231 -2.04 24.46 1.78
C GLY A 231 -0.93 24.05 2.76
N PRO A 232 -1.15 22.99 3.55
CA PRO A 232 -0.15 22.48 4.50
C PRO A 232 1.11 22.06 3.75
N ILE A 233 2.25 22.59 4.16
CA ILE A 233 3.56 22.12 3.69
C ILE A 233 3.95 20.95 4.59
N ASP A 234 3.91 19.73 4.07
CA ASP A 234 4.47 18.55 4.75
C ASP A 234 5.97 18.45 4.47
N MET A 235 6.76 18.30 5.53
CA MET A 235 8.24 18.29 5.47
C MET A 235 8.83 17.01 6.07
N ALA A 236 8.03 15.97 6.27
CA ALA A 236 8.52 14.68 6.75
C ALA A 236 9.61 14.14 5.82
N GLY A 237 10.80 13.87 6.37
CA GLY A 237 11.91 13.25 5.64
C GLY A 237 12.84 14.20 4.88
N HIS A 238 12.58 15.51 4.84
CA HIS A 238 13.46 16.48 4.16
C HIS A 238 14.33 17.25 5.18
N PRO A 239 15.64 16.96 5.31
CA PRO A 239 16.50 17.64 6.27
C PRO A 239 16.74 19.09 5.86
N LEU A 240 16.23 20.03 6.67
CA LEU A 240 16.52 21.45 6.52
C LEU A 240 17.91 21.76 7.06
N THR A 241 18.88 21.93 6.17
CA THR A 241 20.25 22.32 6.55
C THR A 241 20.30 23.83 6.82
N ALA A 242 20.03 24.19 8.07
CA ALA A 242 20.38 25.40 8.85
C ALA A 242 20.28 26.83 8.26
N ALA A 243 19.96 27.03 6.97
CA ALA A 243 19.88 28.36 6.36
C ALA A 243 18.60 28.62 5.56
N ALA A 244 17.72 27.63 5.38
CA ALA A 244 16.55 27.75 4.52
C ALA A 244 15.22 28.01 5.26
N PHE A 245 15.22 28.09 6.59
CA PHE A 245 14.02 28.40 7.37
C PHE A 245 14.28 29.57 8.32
N SER A 246 13.76 30.74 7.95
CA SER A 246 13.64 31.87 8.85
C SER A 246 12.16 32.07 9.17
N ALA A 247 11.68 31.50 10.29
CA ALA A 247 10.47 32.01 10.93
C ALA A 247 10.86 33.31 11.62
N GLY A 248 10.78 34.43 10.90
CA GLY A 248 11.32 35.72 11.34
C GLY A 248 10.84 36.16 12.74
N ARG A 249 9.66 35.69 13.17
CA ARG A 249 9.11 35.76 14.53
C ARG A 249 8.14 34.58 14.71
N TYR A 250 8.03 34.01 15.91
CA TYR A 250 6.71 33.55 16.34
C TYR A 250 5.92 34.86 16.53
N ASP A 251 4.93 35.16 15.70
CA ASP A 251 4.01 36.24 16.03
C ASP A 251 3.32 35.83 17.33
N LEU A 252 3.71 36.49 18.43
CA LEU A 252 3.11 36.31 19.73
C LEU A 252 1.67 36.82 19.64
N ALA A 253 0.77 35.92 19.28
CA ALA A 253 -0.64 36.08 19.49
C ALA A 253 -0.88 36.02 21.00
N SER A 254 -0.83 37.19 21.65
CA SER A 254 -1.24 37.37 23.04
C SER A 254 -2.50 38.22 23.15
N ALA A 255 -3.52 37.70 23.83
CA ALA A 255 -4.71 38.44 24.21
C ALA A 255 -4.68 38.79 25.71
N VAL A 256 -5.23 39.96 26.05
CA VAL A 256 -5.72 40.23 27.41
C VAL A 256 -7.12 39.62 27.46
N GLY A 257 -7.21 38.39 27.96
CA GLY A 257 -8.47 37.65 28.06
C GLY A 257 -9.05 37.76 29.46
N THR A 258 -10.36 37.88 29.59
CA THR A 258 -11.03 37.99 30.90
C THR A 258 -11.38 36.63 31.47
N ASP A 259 -12.04 35.73 30.71
CA ASP A 259 -12.59 34.48 31.26
C ASP A 259 -12.62 33.26 30.29
N THR A 260 -12.46 33.48 28.96
CA THR A 260 -12.44 32.40 27.95
C THR A 260 -11.15 32.43 27.12
N LEU A 261 -10.47 31.29 27.02
CA LEU A 261 -9.20 31.13 26.32
C LEU A 261 -9.43 30.39 24.99
N ASP A 262 -9.48 31.13 23.88
CA ASP A 262 -9.66 30.55 22.54
C ASP A 262 -8.32 30.04 21.97
N LEU A 263 -8.17 28.72 21.98
CA LEU A 263 -6.92 28.05 21.65
C LEU A 263 -6.69 27.90 20.14
N ALA A 264 -7.70 28.20 19.31
CA ALA A 264 -7.52 28.28 17.86
C ALA A 264 -6.87 29.60 17.43
N GLN A 265 -6.94 30.64 18.27
CA GLN A 265 -6.53 32.01 17.93
C GLN A 265 -5.23 32.43 18.59
N GLN A 266 -4.95 31.98 19.82
CA GLN A 266 -3.83 32.47 20.64
C GLN A 266 -3.18 31.31 21.41
N GLN A 267 -1.88 31.44 21.69
CA GLN A 267 -1.10 30.46 22.47
C GLN A 267 -0.61 31.02 23.81
N VAL A 268 -0.65 32.34 23.98
CA VAL A 268 -0.27 33.01 25.22
C VAL A 268 -1.40 33.90 25.71
N PHE A 269 -1.83 33.71 26.95
CA PHE A 269 -2.92 34.50 27.55
C PHE A 269 -2.37 35.30 28.72
N ARG A 270 -2.70 36.59 28.77
CA ARG A 270 -2.37 37.47 29.90
C ARG A 270 -3.66 37.79 30.64
N ILE A 271 -3.73 37.43 31.91
CA ILE A 271 -4.97 37.49 32.70
C ILE A 271 -4.69 38.23 34.00
N ASP A 272 -5.54 39.20 34.32
CA ASP A 272 -5.54 39.88 35.60
C ASP A 272 -6.36 39.08 36.62
N ALA A 273 -5.66 38.53 37.61
CA ALA A 273 -6.18 37.73 38.71
C ALA A 273 -6.24 38.52 40.03
N SER A 274 -6.28 39.86 39.97
CA SER A 274 -6.57 40.72 41.13
C SER A 274 -8.01 40.59 41.64
N VAL A 275 -8.87 39.92 40.88
CA VAL A 275 -10.26 39.55 41.20
C VAL A 275 -10.49 38.07 40.92
N ASN A 276 -11.56 37.49 41.46
CA ASN A 276 -11.89 36.08 41.17
C ASN A 276 -12.13 35.87 39.66
N ARG A 277 -11.50 34.83 39.11
CA ARG A 277 -11.59 34.45 37.69
C ARG A 277 -12.05 33.02 37.55
N THR A 278 -12.86 32.75 36.52
CA THR A 278 -13.20 31.40 36.10
C THR A 278 -12.79 31.24 34.65
N LEU A 279 -11.80 30.39 34.39
CA LEU A 279 -11.23 30.20 33.07
C LEU A 279 -11.88 29.01 32.38
N ALA A 280 -12.15 29.15 31.09
CA ALA A 280 -12.64 28.08 30.23
C ALA A 280 -11.80 27.98 28.95
N PHE A 281 -11.57 26.76 28.46
CA PHE A 281 -10.99 26.54 27.12
C PHE A 281 -12.08 26.56 26.06
N ALA A 282 -11.84 27.31 24.99
CA ALA A 282 -12.60 27.22 23.76
C ALA A 282 -11.71 26.64 22.64
N ASN A 283 -12.31 25.86 21.74
CA ASN A 283 -11.62 25.26 20.58
C ASN A 283 -10.39 24.42 20.94
N ALA A 284 -10.52 23.53 21.92
CA ALA A 284 -9.43 22.63 22.32
C ALA A 284 -8.98 21.68 21.17
N PRO A 285 -7.68 21.37 21.07
CA PRO A 285 -7.14 20.48 20.05
C PRO A 285 -7.67 19.05 20.18
N GLY A 286 -7.86 18.37 19.06
CA GLY A 286 -8.23 16.95 19.02
C GLY A 286 -7.05 16.02 19.34
N ALA A 287 -7.32 14.71 19.37
CA ALA A 287 -6.35 13.70 19.80
C ALA A 287 -5.11 13.54 18.90
N ASN A 288 -5.16 14.02 17.65
CA ASN A 288 -4.08 13.90 16.68
C ASN A 288 -3.10 15.09 16.69
N ARG A 289 -3.12 15.92 17.73
CA ARG A 289 -2.31 17.14 17.79
C ARG A 289 -1.75 17.34 19.19
N ALA A 290 -0.46 17.69 19.28
CA ALA A 290 0.14 18.23 20.50
C ALA A 290 0.12 19.76 20.49
N MET A 291 -0.11 20.39 21.65
CA MET A 291 -0.12 21.85 21.76
C MET A 291 0.39 22.31 23.12
N VAL A 292 1.14 23.40 23.15
CA VAL A 292 1.58 24.08 24.37
C VAL A 292 0.89 25.44 24.45
N ILE A 293 0.34 25.78 25.61
CA ILE A 293 -0.20 27.10 25.91
C ILE A 293 0.43 27.67 27.17
N VAL A 294 0.60 28.99 27.21
CA VAL A 294 1.15 29.71 28.36
C VAL A 294 0.13 30.71 28.87
N VAL A 295 -0.27 30.56 30.12
CA VAL A 295 -1.16 31.50 30.82
C VAL A 295 -0.34 32.29 31.82
N ARG A 296 -0.16 33.59 31.56
CA ARG A 296 0.49 34.52 32.48
C ARG A 296 -0.56 35.26 33.31
N LEU A 297 -0.57 34.99 34.59
CA LEU A 297 -1.43 35.62 35.59
C LEU A 297 -0.65 36.76 36.27
N VAL A 298 -1.30 37.92 36.37
CA VAL A 298 -0.81 39.08 37.13
C VAL A 298 -1.81 39.41 38.24
N GLY A 299 -1.32 39.82 39.42
CA GLY A 299 -2.15 40.04 40.61
C GLY A 299 -2.30 38.78 41.48
N SER A 300 -2.52 38.98 42.77
CA SER A 300 -2.47 37.93 43.81
C SER A 300 -3.68 37.89 44.75
N ALA A 301 -4.68 38.76 44.52
CA ALA A 301 -5.80 38.96 45.45
C ALA A 301 -7.07 38.15 45.11
N GLY A 302 -7.18 37.59 43.90
CA GLY A 302 -8.33 36.80 43.46
C GLY A 302 -8.09 35.29 43.50
N ALA A 303 -9.16 34.49 43.43
CA ALA A 303 -9.08 33.05 43.21
C ALA A 303 -9.29 32.72 41.72
N VAL A 304 -8.47 31.83 41.15
CA VAL A 304 -8.62 31.36 39.76
C VAL A 304 -9.20 29.95 39.75
N THR A 305 -10.38 29.81 39.16
CA THR A 305 -11.00 28.51 38.86
C THR A 305 -10.55 28.05 37.49
N TRP A 306 -9.89 26.90 37.43
CA TRP A 306 -9.34 26.33 36.20
C TRP A 306 -10.36 25.43 35.48
N PRO A 307 -10.23 25.25 34.15
CA PRO A 307 -10.99 24.25 33.42
C PRO A 307 -10.78 22.84 33.99
N ALA A 308 -11.83 22.01 33.94
CA ALA A 308 -11.74 20.61 34.32
C ALA A 308 -10.83 19.82 33.36
N GLY A 309 -10.26 18.71 33.83
CA GLY A 309 -9.45 17.80 32.99
C GLY A 309 -7.96 18.16 32.89
N ILE A 310 -7.47 19.09 33.71
CA ILE A 310 -6.04 19.40 33.82
C ILE A 310 -5.42 18.52 34.91
N ALA A 311 -4.47 17.68 34.53
CA ALA A 311 -3.58 16.95 35.42
C ALA A 311 -2.41 17.85 35.83
N TRP A 312 -2.43 18.35 37.06
CA TRP A 312 -1.39 19.21 37.61
C TRP A 312 -0.18 18.42 38.06
N SER A 313 1.03 18.90 37.76
CA SER A 313 2.29 18.25 38.15
C SER A 313 2.44 18.08 39.68
N GLU A 314 1.82 18.97 40.47
CA GLU A 314 1.84 18.95 41.93
C GLU A 314 0.53 18.41 42.54
N GLY A 315 -0.33 17.79 41.73
CA GLY A 315 -1.59 17.17 42.17
C GLY A 315 -2.72 18.14 42.54
N THR A 316 -2.42 19.44 42.64
CA THR A 316 -3.40 20.50 42.93
C THR A 316 -3.19 21.68 41.98
N ALA A 317 -4.24 22.48 41.78
CA ALA A 317 -4.17 23.68 40.97
C ALA A 317 -3.25 24.73 41.63
N PRO A 318 -2.49 25.52 40.84
CA PRO A 318 -1.55 26.50 41.36
C PRO A 318 -2.21 27.59 42.20
N GLU A 319 -1.57 27.91 43.32
CA GLU A 319 -1.82 29.16 44.06
C GLU A 319 -1.16 30.35 43.35
N LEU A 320 -1.82 31.52 43.39
CA LEU A 320 -1.27 32.74 42.80
C LEU A 320 -0.09 33.25 43.63
N ARG A 321 1.06 33.50 42.98
CA ARG A 321 2.24 34.11 43.58
C ARG A 321 2.13 35.64 43.63
N THR A 322 2.97 36.27 44.44
CA THR A 322 2.89 37.70 44.82
C THR A 322 3.14 38.69 43.68
N SER A 323 3.97 38.38 42.69
CA SER A 323 4.25 39.26 41.54
C SER A 323 3.59 38.75 40.24
N TRP A 324 3.94 37.55 39.79
CA TRP A 324 3.32 36.92 38.63
C TRP A 324 3.37 35.40 38.74
N THR A 325 2.42 34.74 38.08
CA THR A 325 2.38 33.28 37.96
C THR A 325 2.25 32.93 36.48
N ALA A 326 3.15 32.09 35.95
CA ALA A 326 2.98 31.55 34.60
C ALA A 326 2.70 30.06 34.68
N VAL A 327 1.61 29.67 34.05
CA VAL A 327 1.17 28.29 33.94
C VAL A 327 1.36 27.84 32.50
N THR A 328 2.17 26.82 32.32
CA THR A 328 2.37 26.17 31.03
C THR A 328 1.51 24.92 31.00
N LEU A 329 0.58 24.84 30.06
CA LEU A 329 -0.25 23.66 29.87
C LEU A 329 0.13 22.98 28.55
N LEU A 330 0.33 21.67 28.62
CA LEU A 330 0.65 20.82 27.49
C LEU A 330 -0.54 19.89 27.22
N TRP A 331 -1.04 19.89 26.00
CA TRP A 331 -1.94 18.87 25.49
C TRP A 331 -1.14 17.83 24.71
N ASP A 332 -1.20 16.57 25.11
CA ASP A 332 -0.48 15.45 24.50
C ASP A 332 -1.34 14.59 23.55
N GLY A 333 -2.57 15.03 23.26
CA GLY A 333 -3.54 14.28 22.47
C GLY A 333 -4.51 13.46 23.32
N ILE A 334 -4.25 13.33 24.62
CA ILE A 334 -5.08 12.54 25.54
C ILE A 334 -5.57 13.42 26.67
N ASP A 335 -4.66 14.07 27.40
CA ASP A 335 -4.99 14.86 28.58
C ASP A 335 -4.21 16.19 28.62
N TRP A 336 -4.68 17.13 29.42
CA TRP A 336 -3.95 18.35 29.72
C TRP A 336 -2.98 18.13 30.88
N ARG A 337 -1.70 18.45 30.70
CA ARG A 337 -0.68 18.45 31.75
C ARG A 337 -0.30 19.88 32.11
N GLY A 338 -0.50 20.25 33.36
CA GLY A 338 -0.21 21.59 33.86
C GLY A 338 1.10 21.66 34.63
N PHE A 339 1.94 22.62 34.25
CA PHE A 339 3.20 22.95 34.89
C PHE A 339 3.16 24.40 35.37
N VAL A 340 3.66 24.64 36.57
CA VAL A 340 3.59 25.94 37.21
C VAL A 340 4.99 26.52 37.34
N SER A 341 5.13 27.80 37.01
CA SER A 341 6.35 28.57 37.20
C SER A 341 6.01 29.97 37.70
N GLY A 342 6.92 30.58 38.45
CA GLY A 342 6.76 31.97 38.91
C GLY A 342 7.90 32.38 39.83
N GLY A 343 8.25 33.66 39.83
CA GLY A 343 9.31 34.22 40.66
C GLY A 343 8.78 35.33 41.55
N GLU A 344 9.45 35.55 42.69
CA GLU A 344 9.46 36.87 43.30
C GLU A 344 10.37 37.75 42.43
N ASP A 345 9.97 39.01 42.20
CA ASP A 345 10.86 39.93 41.48
C ASP A 345 12.16 40.08 42.28
N LEU A 346 13.30 39.78 41.64
CA LEU A 346 14.64 40.06 42.18
C LEU A 346 14.91 41.56 42.19
#